data_AF-A0A2U2Z9R3-F1
#
_entry.id   AF-A0A2U2Z9R3-F1
#
_cell.length_a   1.000
_cell.length_b   1.000
_cell.length_c   1.000
_cell.angle_alpha   90.00
_cell.angle_beta   90.00
_cell.angle_gamma   90.00
#
_symmetry.space_group_name_H-M   'P 1'
#
loop_
_entity.id
_entity.type
_entity.pdbx_description
1 polymer ?
#
loop_
_entity_poly.entity_id
_entity_poly.type
_entity_poly.pdbx_seq_one_letter_code
_entity_poly.pdbx_strand_id
1 'polypeptide(L)'
;MFTGTQLDKGVAARHLEDAAQNPALAPRAEELRALARALDSTDAEALNAWADLDLMAHFARPESIAEPVDTGRGGGLDSVLDWVLGALVFLPLLFTWFGLWQASSAYGALTGDDPKAAGRPFLQLWQSGFDGHLSGAYRFGHVAVGGCLALVMLFVLTAVHGYRRTRAERREEQAGERARAALARLVPVLTRAQLSLNEHRFASPQRFAAELNSAAGRLQRMHTKAITTQEALSRAAELVSEAADKAEQRLVQAEAYVRPIEQVVLRIEETVRDSGTAIQATVQGLEDPLTQAGRRLADAVSGQTGVLDKALEDLRTAGDDMRDVLSRAADRLETAVGDNGDRVRGALSDAARQVEESLTVLAASQRGFTTGIEVVADVNGRLLDDLGTVADRTGEAAEASREALLGIEARSRAVQEATDRFVAVTDALERALRETEAARIEAEAARGQAETARIEAEAARGEAETARSEAETARVGAEAAQRRAESELRQAEKLRAGIGPDW
;
A
#
# COMPACT_ATOMS: atom_id res chain seq x y z
N MET A 1 -5.46 42.17 -13.30
CA MET A 1 -5.14 40.75 -13.05
C MET A 1 -4.28 40.52 -11.79
N PHE A 2 -3.50 41.51 -11.33
CA PHE A 2 -2.60 41.40 -10.15
C PHE A 2 -3.28 41.36 -8.77
N THR A 3 -4.54 41.77 -8.63
CA THR A 3 -5.21 41.87 -7.33
C THR A 3 -5.71 40.52 -6.79
N GLY A 4 -6.02 39.55 -7.66
CA GLY A 4 -6.52 38.24 -7.22
C GLY A 4 -5.45 37.34 -6.61
N THR A 5 -4.22 37.39 -7.13
CA THR A 5 -3.10 36.56 -6.69
C THR A 5 -2.49 37.00 -5.37
N GLN A 6 -2.48 38.30 -5.07
CA GLN A 6 -2.09 38.82 -3.75
C GLN A 6 -3.10 38.42 -2.66
N LEU A 7 -4.39 38.40 -2.98
CA LEU A 7 -5.45 37.98 -2.06
C LEU A 7 -5.31 36.51 -1.66
N ASP A 8 -4.92 35.62 -2.59
CA ASP A 8 -4.75 34.19 -2.31
C ASP A 8 -3.50 33.90 -1.47
N LYS A 9 -2.40 34.62 -1.72
CA LYS A 9 -1.15 34.53 -0.93
C LYS A 9 -1.34 34.97 0.52
N GLY A 10 -1.98 36.12 0.74
CA GLY A 10 -2.21 36.65 2.09
C GLY A 10 -3.18 35.78 2.92
N VAL A 11 -4.14 35.10 2.27
CA VAL A 11 -5.03 34.13 2.93
C VAL A 11 -4.28 32.85 3.30
N ALA A 12 -3.45 32.32 2.40
CA ALA A 12 -2.60 31.17 2.69
C ALA A 12 -1.62 31.44 3.83
N ALA A 13 -0.98 32.62 3.85
CA ALA A 13 -0.07 33.05 4.92
C ALA A 13 -0.73 33.03 6.30
N ARG A 14 -1.93 33.61 6.44
CA ARG A 14 -2.66 33.61 7.72
C ARG A 14 -3.03 32.20 8.19
N HIS A 15 -3.48 31.35 7.28
CA HIS A 15 -3.82 29.97 7.64
C HIS A 15 -2.59 29.13 8.04
N LEU A 16 -1.42 29.43 7.50
CA LEU A 16 -0.16 28.81 7.94
C LEU A 16 0.27 29.32 9.33
N GLU A 17 0.06 30.61 9.62
CA GLU A 17 0.27 31.19 10.96
C GLU A 17 -0.62 30.51 12.00
N ASP A 18 -1.91 30.31 11.69
CA ASP A 18 -2.86 29.59 12.53
C ASP A 18 -2.44 28.13 12.72
N ALA A 19 -1.98 27.47 11.66
CA ALA A 19 -1.48 26.09 11.73
C ALA A 19 -0.24 25.98 12.62
N ALA A 20 0.66 26.97 12.59
CA ALA A 20 1.86 27.02 13.43
C ALA A 20 1.57 27.24 14.92
N GLN A 21 0.37 27.72 15.28
CA GLN A 21 -0.07 27.82 16.68
C GLN A 21 -0.62 26.49 17.22
N ASN A 22 -0.87 25.51 16.35
CA ASN A 22 -1.39 24.22 16.78
C ASN A 22 -0.29 23.42 17.51
N PRO A 23 -0.51 23.00 18.77
CA PRO A 23 0.48 22.23 19.52
C PRO A 23 0.86 20.91 18.86
N ALA A 24 -0.04 20.34 18.04
CA ALA A 24 0.26 19.12 17.27
C ALA A 24 1.35 19.33 16.21
N LEU A 25 1.58 20.55 15.74
CA LEU A 25 2.58 20.90 14.72
C LEU A 25 3.78 21.65 15.31
N ALA A 26 3.94 21.60 16.64
CA ALA A 26 5.01 22.30 17.35
C ALA A 26 6.42 22.06 16.77
N PRO A 27 6.82 20.83 16.35
CA PRO A 27 8.15 20.59 15.80
C PRO A 27 8.48 21.40 14.54
N ARG A 28 7.45 21.79 13.76
CA ARG A 28 7.60 22.52 12.49
C ARG A 28 6.96 23.91 12.53
N ALA A 29 6.54 24.37 13.71
CA ALA A 29 5.87 25.66 13.87
C ALA A 29 6.74 26.84 13.39
N GLU A 30 8.06 26.80 13.61
CA GLU A 30 8.95 27.87 13.15
C GLU A 30 9.07 27.92 11.62
N GLU A 31 9.17 26.76 10.97
CA GLU A 31 9.22 26.64 9.51
C GLU A 31 7.90 27.08 8.86
N LEU A 32 6.76 26.70 9.44
CA LEU A 32 5.43 27.15 8.99
C LEU A 32 5.27 28.68 9.09
N ARG A 33 5.78 29.30 10.17
CA ARG A 33 5.81 30.77 10.30
C ARG A 33 6.77 31.43 9.32
N ALA A 34 7.90 30.78 9.00
CA ALA A 34 8.84 31.29 8.00
C ALA A 34 8.20 31.29 6.60
N LEU A 35 7.48 30.21 6.25
CA LEU A 35 6.72 30.12 5.01
C LEU A 35 5.58 31.14 4.96
N ALA A 36 4.82 31.29 6.04
CA ALA A 36 3.76 32.30 6.15
C ALA A 36 4.29 33.71 5.88
N ARG A 37 5.41 34.08 6.52
CA ARG A 37 6.08 35.37 6.31
C ARG A 37 6.59 35.55 4.88
N ALA A 38 7.12 34.50 4.26
CA ALA A 38 7.57 34.56 2.86
C ALA A 38 6.39 34.81 1.90
N LEU A 39 5.25 34.15 2.12
CA LEU A 39 4.03 34.33 1.32
C LEU A 39 3.38 35.70 1.49
N ASP A 40 3.47 36.30 2.67
CA ASP A 40 2.94 37.65 2.95
C ASP A 40 3.90 38.76 2.51
N SER A 41 5.18 38.43 2.27
CA SER A 41 6.17 39.41 1.84
C SER A 41 5.99 39.84 0.38
N THR A 42 6.26 41.11 0.09
CA THR A 42 6.35 41.65 -1.27
C THR A 42 7.67 41.32 -1.96
N ASP A 43 8.60 40.67 -1.25
CA ASP A 43 9.92 40.31 -1.76
C ASP A 43 9.87 38.98 -2.53
N ALA A 44 10.11 39.06 -3.84
CA ALA A 44 10.13 37.91 -4.73
C ALA A 44 11.29 36.94 -4.42
N GLU A 45 12.38 37.42 -3.80
CA GLU A 45 13.53 36.57 -3.46
C GLU A 45 13.24 35.66 -2.26
N ALA A 46 12.43 36.12 -1.31
CA ALA A 46 12.03 35.33 -0.15
C ALA A 46 11.24 34.05 -0.54
N LEU A 47 10.51 34.09 -1.66
CA LEU A 47 9.75 32.95 -2.18
C LEU A 47 10.64 31.92 -2.91
N ASN A 48 11.81 32.31 -3.39
CA ASN A 48 12.68 31.43 -4.18
C ASN A 48 13.15 30.20 -3.38
N ALA A 49 13.46 30.38 -2.09
CA ALA A 49 13.88 29.28 -1.21
C ALA A 49 12.78 28.22 -1.01
N TRP A 50 11.52 28.61 -1.12
CA TRP A 50 10.35 27.75 -0.92
C TRP A 50 9.79 27.19 -2.23
N ALA A 51 10.01 27.87 -3.37
CA ALA A 51 9.46 27.49 -4.68
C ALA A 51 10.04 26.18 -5.25
N ASP A 52 11.26 25.82 -4.84
CA ASP A 52 11.90 24.56 -5.24
C ASP A 52 11.58 23.39 -4.28
N LEU A 53 10.96 23.68 -3.13
CA LEU A 53 10.56 22.68 -2.15
C LEU A 53 9.16 22.14 -2.49
N ASP A 54 8.98 20.82 -2.37
CA ASP A 54 7.64 20.24 -2.32
C ASP A 54 7.10 20.36 -0.88
N LEU A 55 6.24 21.36 -0.67
CA LEU A 55 5.67 21.65 0.64
C LEU A 55 4.85 20.48 1.19
N MET A 56 4.15 19.72 0.33
CA MET A 56 3.37 18.56 0.76
C MET A 56 4.29 17.45 1.20
N ALA A 57 5.31 17.12 0.40
CA ALA A 57 6.29 16.11 0.77
C ALA A 57 7.15 16.51 1.98
N HIS A 58 7.29 17.80 2.30
CA HIS A 58 8.09 18.27 3.44
C HIS A 58 7.28 18.34 4.74
N PHE A 59 6.08 18.92 4.70
CA PHE A 59 5.29 19.20 5.90
C PHE A 59 4.22 18.14 6.20
N ALA A 60 3.68 17.42 5.21
CA ALA A 60 2.65 16.40 5.42
C ALA A 60 3.24 15.03 5.79
N ARG A 61 4.19 15.01 6.72
CA ARG A 61 4.81 13.79 7.22
C ARG A 61 4.46 13.50 8.68
N PRO A 62 4.54 12.22 9.12
CA PRO A 62 4.36 11.86 10.52
C PRO A 62 5.33 12.60 11.46
N GLU A 63 6.55 12.89 11.01
CA GLU A 63 7.58 13.57 11.82
C GLU A 63 7.32 15.07 12.03
N SER A 64 6.35 15.65 11.31
CA SER A 64 5.89 17.02 11.54
C SER A 64 4.95 17.13 12.74
N ILE A 65 4.46 16.00 13.24
CA ILE A 65 3.58 15.93 14.40
C ILE A 65 4.42 15.83 15.67
N ALA A 66 4.06 16.60 16.69
CA ALA A 66 4.60 16.41 18.03
C ALA A 66 4.26 14.99 18.50
N GLU A 67 5.28 14.14 18.69
CA GLU A 67 5.07 12.87 19.35
C GLU A 67 4.42 13.15 20.72
N PRO A 68 3.34 12.43 21.07
CA PRO A 68 2.84 12.49 22.43
C PRO A 68 4.01 12.14 23.33
N VAL A 69 4.34 13.03 24.27
CA VAL A 69 5.41 12.81 25.24
C VAL A 69 5.01 11.61 26.08
N ASP A 70 5.39 10.43 25.61
CA ASP A 70 5.34 9.23 26.41
C ASP A 70 6.38 9.41 27.48
N THR A 71 5.91 9.69 28.69
CA THR A 71 6.74 9.53 29.88
C THR A 71 7.07 8.04 29.95
N GLY A 72 8.16 7.62 29.30
CA GLY A 72 8.65 6.24 29.16
C GLY A 72 8.96 5.50 30.47
N ARG A 73 8.57 6.08 31.61
CA ARG A 73 8.59 5.47 32.93
C ARG A 73 7.39 4.54 33.19
N GLY A 74 6.29 4.68 32.42
CA GLY A 74 5.07 3.88 32.60
C GLY A 74 5.05 2.54 31.85
N GLY A 75 5.56 2.51 30.60
CA GLY A 75 5.41 1.36 29.70
C GLY A 75 6.16 0.10 30.17
N GLY A 76 7.34 0.25 30.79
CA GLY A 76 8.10 -0.89 31.30
C GLY A 76 7.40 -1.59 32.47
N LEU A 77 6.82 -0.82 33.40
CA LEU A 77 6.07 -1.37 34.53
C LEU A 77 4.78 -2.04 34.07
N ASP A 78 4.08 -1.45 33.11
CA ASP A 78 2.83 -2.01 32.59
C ASP A 78 3.09 -3.29 31.77
N SER A 79 4.20 -3.37 31.02
CA SER A 79 4.60 -4.57 30.26
C SER A 79 5.08 -5.70 31.18
N VAL A 80 5.81 -5.38 32.25
CA VAL A 80 6.16 -6.37 33.30
C VAL A 80 4.90 -6.88 34.01
N LEU A 81 3.93 -5.99 34.27
CA LEU A 81 2.68 -6.36 34.91
C LEU A 81 1.83 -7.30 34.04
N ASP A 82 1.80 -7.11 32.72
CA ASP A 82 1.16 -8.00 31.75
C ASP A 82 1.75 -9.43 31.83
N TRP A 83 3.08 -9.54 31.86
CA TRP A 83 3.77 -10.82 31.99
C TRP A 83 3.51 -11.48 33.35
N VAL A 84 3.57 -10.70 34.44
CA VAL A 84 3.30 -11.19 35.80
C VAL A 84 1.86 -11.67 35.94
N LEU A 85 0.88 -10.94 35.41
CA LEU A 85 -0.53 -11.35 35.38
C LEU A 85 -0.73 -12.65 34.61
N GLY A 86 -0.11 -12.78 33.43
CA GLY A 86 -0.14 -14.01 32.63
C GLY A 86 0.41 -15.21 33.39
N ALA A 87 1.49 -15.03 34.16
CA ALA A 87 2.03 -16.08 35.04
C ALA A 87 1.13 -16.36 36.26
N LEU A 88 0.51 -15.33 36.83
CA LEU A 88 -0.34 -15.44 38.02
C LEU A 88 -1.62 -16.24 37.77
N VAL A 89 -2.08 -16.35 36.51
CA VAL A 89 -3.23 -17.19 36.11
C VAL A 89 -3.02 -18.66 36.47
N PHE A 90 -1.77 -19.14 36.48
CA PHE A 90 -1.47 -20.53 36.83
C PHE A 90 -1.40 -20.77 38.33
N LEU A 91 -1.28 -19.73 39.16
CA LEU A 91 -1.08 -19.85 40.60
C LEU A 91 -2.29 -20.48 41.33
N PRO A 92 -3.56 -20.13 41.02
CA PRO A 92 -4.72 -20.84 41.55
C PRO A 92 -4.77 -22.32 41.14
N LEU A 93 -4.40 -22.63 39.89
CA LEU A 93 -4.38 -24.01 39.38
C LEU A 93 -3.28 -24.83 40.07
N LEU A 94 -2.08 -24.26 40.23
CA LEU A 94 -0.98 -24.89 40.95
C LEU A 94 -1.36 -25.11 42.42
N PHE A 95 -2.04 -24.15 43.05
CA PHE A 95 -2.47 -24.27 44.44
C PHE A 95 -3.50 -25.38 44.64
N THR A 96 -4.50 -25.50 43.76
CA THR A 96 -5.49 -26.57 43.85
C THR A 96 -4.87 -27.94 43.55
N TRP A 97 -3.96 -28.01 42.59
CA TRP A 97 -3.27 -29.25 42.25
C TRP A 97 -2.32 -29.71 43.35
N PHE A 98 -1.61 -28.77 43.97
CA PHE A 98 -0.80 -29.02 45.16
C PHE A 98 -1.64 -29.51 46.34
N GLY A 99 -2.81 -28.89 46.57
CA GLY A 99 -3.76 -29.33 47.59
C GLY A 99 -4.26 -30.76 47.36
N LEU A 100 -4.55 -31.14 46.10
CA LEU A 100 -4.95 -32.51 45.78
C LEU A 100 -3.78 -33.50 45.93
N TRP A 101 -2.58 -33.13 45.48
CA TRP A 101 -1.39 -33.96 45.65
C TRP A 101 -1.14 -34.28 47.13
N GLN A 102 -1.27 -33.27 48.00
CA GLN A 102 -1.14 -33.43 49.44
C GLN A 102 -2.28 -34.27 50.06
N ALA A 103 -3.50 -34.14 49.54
CA ALA A 103 -4.63 -34.97 49.96
C ALA A 103 -4.45 -36.43 49.55
N SER A 104 -3.93 -36.67 48.34
CA SER A 104 -3.65 -38.01 47.82
C SER A 104 -2.55 -38.71 48.63
N SER A 105 -1.48 -37.99 48.98
CA SER A 105 -0.41 -38.55 49.83
C SER A 105 -0.90 -38.87 51.24
N ALA A 106 -1.72 -37.99 51.84
CA ALA A 106 -2.34 -38.24 53.15
C ALA A 106 -3.32 -39.42 53.14
N TYR A 107 -4.09 -39.58 52.05
CA TYR A 107 -4.97 -40.75 51.86
C TYR A 107 -4.16 -42.05 51.79
N GLY A 108 -3.05 -42.06 51.05
CA GLY A 108 -2.15 -43.21 50.97
C GLY A 108 -1.62 -43.63 52.35
N ALA A 109 -1.17 -42.67 53.16
CA ALA A 109 -0.73 -42.90 54.54
C ALA A 109 -1.86 -43.51 55.40
N LEU A 110 -3.06 -42.92 55.35
CA LEU A 110 -4.21 -43.40 56.11
C LEU A 110 -4.62 -44.83 55.74
N THR A 111 -4.62 -45.18 54.45
CA THR A 111 -4.97 -46.54 53.99
C THR A 111 -3.90 -47.58 54.31
N GLY A 112 -2.65 -47.15 54.49
CA GLY A 112 -1.56 -48.00 54.98
C GLY A 112 -1.75 -48.39 56.44
N ASP A 113 -2.26 -47.46 57.26
CA ASP A 113 -2.47 -47.65 58.70
C ASP A 113 -3.83 -48.30 59.03
N ASP A 114 -4.91 -47.96 58.32
CA ASP A 114 -6.23 -48.59 58.43
C ASP A 114 -6.79 -49.04 57.06
N PRO A 115 -6.67 -50.34 56.72
CA PRO A 115 -7.20 -50.89 55.47
C PRO A 115 -8.72 -50.73 55.30
N LYS A 116 -9.47 -50.53 56.40
CA LYS A 116 -10.93 -50.32 56.35
C LYS A 116 -11.30 -48.88 55.97
N ALA A 117 -10.37 -47.93 56.08
CA ALA A 117 -10.59 -46.54 55.69
C ALA A 117 -10.78 -46.38 54.17
N ALA A 118 -10.27 -47.31 53.36
CA ALA A 118 -10.43 -47.32 51.89
C ALA A 118 -11.89 -47.44 51.42
N GLY A 119 -12.81 -47.87 52.29
CA GLY A 119 -14.24 -47.95 51.98
C GLY A 119 -15.01 -46.63 52.18
N ARG A 120 -14.40 -45.59 52.76
CA ARG A 120 -15.05 -44.30 52.98
C ARG A 120 -14.87 -43.36 51.77
N PRO A 121 -15.86 -42.53 51.41
CA PRO A 121 -15.73 -41.57 50.32
C PRO A 121 -14.56 -40.59 50.54
N PHE A 122 -13.68 -40.48 49.54
CA PHE A 122 -12.46 -39.66 49.59
C PHE A 122 -12.72 -38.20 50.01
N LEU A 123 -13.75 -37.55 49.46
CA LEU A 123 -14.08 -36.17 49.78
C LEU A 123 -14.47 -35.97 51.25
N GLN A 124 -15.14 -36.95 51.84
CA GLN A 124 -15.53 -36.91 53.25
C GLN A 124 -14.30 -36.99 54.16
N LEU A 125 -13.32 -37.85 53.81
CA LEU A 125 -12.03 -37.94 54.51
C LEU A 125 -11.17 -36.68 54.32
N TRP A 126 -11.20 -36.06 53.14
CA TRP A 126 -10.45 -34.83 52.88
C TRP A 126 -11.03 -33.63 53.66
N GLN A 127 -12.36 -33.58 53.85
CA GLN A 127 -13.00 -32.57 54.71
C GLN A 127 -12.61 -32.72 56.18
N SER A 128 -12.52 -33.94 56.71
CA SER A 128 -12.06 -34.20 58.08
C SER A 128 -10.54 -34.04 58.26
N GLY A 129 -9.78 -34.09 57.16
CA GLY A 129 -8.31 -34.00 57.17
C GLY A 129 -7.62 -35.35 57.39
N PHE A 130 -8.20 -36.43 56.88
CA PHE A 130 -7.67 -37.80 56.93
C PHE A 130 -7.28 -38.24 58.36
N ASP A 131 -8.17 -37.99 59.33
CA ASP A 131 -8.00 -38.37 60.74
C ASP A 131 -6.69 -37.88 61.38
N GLY A 132 -6.20 -36.70 60.96
CA GLY A 132 -5.01 -36.05 61.51
C GLY A 132 -3.75 -36.13 60.64
N HIS A 133 -3.78 -36.90 59.56
CA HIS A 133 -2.66 -37.07 58.62
C HIS A 133 -2.47 -35.89 57.65
N LEU A 134 -3.44 -34.96 57.61
CA LEU A 134 -3.37 -33.75 56.79
C LEU A 134 -3.42 -32.50 57.66
N SER A 135 -2.50 -31.55 57.42
CA SER A 135 -2.50 -30.28 58.13
C SER A 135 -3.80 -29.50 57.85
N GLY A 136 -4.27 -28.73 58.85
CA GLY A 136 -5.54 -28.00 58.76
C GLY A 136 -5.62 -27.02 57.58
N ALA A 137 -4.47 -26.52 57.12
CA ALA A 137 -4.35 -25.59 56.00
C ALA A 137 -4.71 -26.20 54.63
N TYR A 138 -4.54 -27.51 54.45
CA TYR A 138 -4.80 -28.21 53.19
C TYR A 138 -6.12 -29.01 53.18
N ARG A 139 -6.97 -28.83 54.21
CA ARG A 139 -8.32 -29.38 54.20
C ARG A 139 -9.11 -28.82 53.02
N PHE A 140 -10.00 -29.64 52.48
CA PHE A 140 -10.79 -29.32 51.28
C PHE A 140 -11.39 -27.90 51.30
N GLY A 141 -12.00 -27.49 52.42
CA GLY A 141 -12.62 -26.16 52.54
C GLY A 141 -11.63 -25.00 52.43
N HIS A 142 -10.45 -25.09 53.06
CA HIS A 142 -9.45 -24.03 53.00
C HIS A 142 -8.77 -23.95 51.63
N VAL A 143 -8.54 -25.10 50.98
CA VAL A 143 -8.01 -25.14 49.61
C VAL A 143 -9.01 -24.51 48.63
N ALA A 144 -10.31 -24.82 48.77
CA ALA A 144 -11.36 -24.23 47.93
C ALA A 144 -11.48 -22.71 48.15
N VAL A 145 -11.51 -22.24 49.40
CA VAL A 145 -11.57 -20.80 49.72
C VAL A 145 -10.32 -20.07 49.23
N GLY A 146 -9.14 -20.65 49.42
CA GLY A 146 -7.88 -20.09 48.92
C GLY A 146 -7.87 -19.97 47.39
N GLY A 147 -8.36 -21.01 46.68
CA GLY A 147 -8.54 -20.97 45.23
C GLY A 147 -9.53 -19.89 44.78
N CYS A 148 -10.69 -19.77 45.42
CA CYS A 148 -11.67 -18.73 45.12
C CYS A 148 -11.11 -17.31 45.38
N LEU A 149 -10.42 -17.09 46.49
CA LEU A 149 -9.81 -15.79 46.80
C LEU A 149 -8.70 -15.44 45.80
N ALA A 150 -7.87 -16.40 45.41
CA ALA A 150 -6.84 -16.20 44.40
C ALA A 150 -7.46 -15.85 43.03
N LEU A 151 -8.56 -16.50 42.64
CA LEU A 151 -9.29 -16.18 41.41
C LEU A 151 -9.94 -14.79 41.45
N VAL A 152 -10.54 -14.40 42.57
CA VAL A 152 -11.12 -13.05 42.74
C VAL A 152 -10.04 -11.99 42.71
N MET A 153 -8.92 -12.22 43.42
CA MET A 153 -7.77 -11.32 43.41
C MET A 153 -7.20 -11.17 41.99
N LEU A 154 -7.02 -12.27 41.27
CA LEU A 154 -6.57 -12.26 39.88
C LEU A 154 -7.55 -11.48 39.00
N PHE A 155 -8.85 -11.71 39.12
CA PHE A 155 -9.86 -10.98 38.37
C PHE A 155 -9.79 -9.47 38.61
N VAL A 156 -9.68 -9.03 39.87
CA VAL A 156 -9.52 -7.62 40.22
C VAL A 156 -8.24 -7.05 39.63
N LEU A 157 -7.13 -7.77 39.73
CA LEU A 157 -5.84 -7.32 39.21
C LEU A 157 -5.87 -7.17 37.67
N THR A 158 -6.48 -8.13 36.97
CA THR A 158 -6.71 -8.09 35.53
C THR A 158 -7.66 -6.96 35.14
N ALA A 159 -8.73 -6.71 35.89
CA ALA A 159 -9.68 -5.63 35.62
C ALA A 159 -9.05 -4.24 35.80
N VAL A 160 -8.26 -4.05 36.87
CA VAL A 160 -7.53 -2.79 37.11
C VAL A 160 -6.48 -2.56 36.02
N HIS A 161 -5.75 -3.61 35.63
CA HIS A 161 -4.78 -3.53 34.55
C HIS A 161 -5.46 -3.17 33.22
N GLY A 162 -6.52 -3.91 32.85
CA GLY A 162 -7.32 -3.63 31.66
C GLY A 162 -7.86 -2.21 31.64
N TYR A 163 -8.38 -1.71 32.77
CA TYR A 163 -8.87 -0.33 32.84
C TYR A 163 -7.77 0.72 32.64
N ARG A 164 -6.58 0.50 33.23
CA ARG A 164 -5.42 1.40 33.03
C ARG A 164 -4.95 1.39 31.59
N ARG A 165 -4.85 0.21 30.98
CA ARG A 165 -4.46 0.02 29.59
C ARG A 165 -5.45 0.67 28.63
N THR A 166 -6.75 0.41 28.77
CA THR A 166 -7.78 1.05 27.95
C THR A 166 -7.80 2.57 28.11
N ARG A 167 -7.46 3.10 29.30
CA ARG A 167 -7.31 4.55 29.47
C ARG A 167 -6.06 5.13 28.78
N ALA A 168 -4.96 4.39 28.73
CA ALA A 168 -3.77 4.77 27.99
C ALA A 168 -4.04 4.74 26.48
N GLU A 169 -4.60 3.63 25.98
CA GLU A 169 -4.99 3.46 24.58
C GLU A 169 -5.95 4.59 24.12
N ARG A 170 -6.96 4.95 24.92
CA ARG A 170 -7.86 6.08 24.60
C ARG A 170 -7.15 7.43 24.53
N ARG A 171 -6.08 7.65 25.29
CA ARG A 171 -5.32 8.91 25.24
C ARG A 171 -4.44 8.96 23.99
N GLU A 172 -3.83 7.84 23.63
CA GLU A 172 -3.06 7.68 22.39
C GLU A 172 -3.96 7.85 21.16
N GLU A 173 -5.15 7.23 21.16
CA GLU A 173 -6.16 7.40 20.11
C GLU A 173 -6.55 8.88 19.94
N GLN A 174 -6.86 9.58 21.03
CA GLN A 174 -7.20 11.00 20.98
C GLN A 174 -6.04 11.88 20.52
N ALA A 175 -4.80 11.55 20.87
CA ALA A 175 -3.61 12.26 20.38
C ALA A 175 -3.45 12.04 18.87
N GLY A 176 -3.62 10.80 18.39
CA GLY A 176 -3.60 10.44 16.98
C GLY A 176 -4.70 11.11 16.18
N GLU A 177 -5.93 11.17 16.70
CA GLU A 177 -7.04 11.90 16.06
C GLU A 177 -6.76 13.39 15.93
N ARG A 178 -6.25 14.04 16.99
CA ARG A 178 -5.86 15.46 16.95
C ARG A 178 -4.75 15.72 15.93
N ALA A 179 -3.76 14.83 15.86
CA ALA A 179 -2.67 14.91 14.90
C ALA A 179 -3.16 14.76 13.45
N ARG A 180 -4.01 13.76 13.18
CA ARG A 180 -4.64 13.56 11.86
C ARG A 180 -5.51 14.75 11.47
N ALA A 181 -6.29 15.30 12.42
CA ALA A 181 -7.09 16.49 12.18
C ALA A 181 -6.23 17.73 11.90
N ALA A 182 -5.07 17.87 12.56
CA ALA A 182 -4.13 18.95 12.30
C ALA A 182 -3.53 18.84 10.88
N LEU A 183 -3.08 17.65 10.47
CA LEU A 183 -2.59 17.41 9.11
C LEU A 183 -3.68 17.63 8.06
N ALA A 184 -4.89 17.12 8.29
CA ALA A 184 -6.01 17.30 7.37
C ALA A 184 -6.38 18.78 7.15
N ARG A 185 -6.16 19.64 8.16
CA ARG A 185 -6.31 21.09 8.03
C ARG A 185 -5.11 21.76 7.35
N LEU A 186 -3.91 21.25 7.56
CA LEU A 186 -2.68 21.77 6.98
C LEU A 186 -2.60 21.50 5.46
N VAL A 187 -3.01 20.31 5.00
CA VAL A 187 -2.91 19.90 3.60
C VAL A 187 -3.54 20.90 2.61
N PRO A 188 -4.81 21.31 2.76
CA PRO A 188 -5.41 22.30 1.85
C PRO A 188 -4.67 23.65 1.83
N VAL A 189 -4.10 24.05 2.96
CA VAL A 189 -3.35 25.30 3.09
C VAL A 189 -2.00 25.19 2.36
N LEU A 190 -1.30 24.07 2.52
CA LEU A 190 -0.06 23.78 1.79
C LEU A 190 -0.31 23.68 0.29
N THR A 191 -1.42 23.10 -0.15
CA THR A 191 -1.77 23.04 -1.58
C THR A 191 -1.95 24.44 -2.17
N ARG A 192 -2.65 25.35 -1.48
CA ARG A 192 -2.78 26.75 -1.93
C ARG A 192 -1.44 27.47 -1.94
N ALA A 193 -0.63 27.28 -0.91
CA ALA A 193 0.74 27.81 -0.87
C ALA A 193 1.58 27.30 -2.05
N GLN A 194 1.56 25.99 -2.32
CA GLN A 194 2.29 25.36 -3.44
C GLN A 194 1.82 25.87 -4.79
N LEU A 195 0.51 26.07 -5.00
CA LEU A 195 -0.01 26.66 -6.24
C LEU A 195 0.50 28.10 -6.44
N SER A 196 0.52 28.90 -5.38
CA SER A 196 1.05 30.27 -5.44
C SER A 196 2.56 30.32 -5.71
N LEU A 197 3.32 29.33 -5.21
CA LEU A 197 4.75 29.17 -5.46
C LEU A 197 5.04 28.61 -6.85
N ASN A 198 4.20 27.71 -7.35
CA ASN A 198 4.30 27.18 -8.70
C ASN A 198 4.06 28.29 -9.74
N GLU A 199 3.08 29.17 -9.53
CA GLU A 199 2.89 30.35 -10.39
C GLU A 199 4.17 31.20 -10.46
N HIS A 200 4.84 31.38 -9.31
CA HIS A 200 6.14 32.07 -9.22
C HIS A 200 7.27 31.32 -9.95
N ARG A 201 7.28 29.98 -9.87
CA ARG A 201 8.27 29.11 -10.54
C ARG A 201 8.14 29.13 -12.07
N PHE A 202 6.90 29.08 -12.58
CA PHE A 202 6.60 29.07 -14.02
C PHE A 202 6.76 30.43 -14.71
N ALA A 203 6.95 31.51 -13.94
CA ALA A 203 7.32 32.82 -14.48
C ALA A 203 8.78 32.88 -14.99
N SER A 204 9.59 31.81 -14.81
CA SER A 204 10.99 31.75 -15.27
C SER A 204 11.22 30.73 -16.41
N PRO A 205 11.21 31.13 -17.70
CA PRO A 205 11.39 30.24 -18.86
C PRO A 205 12.70 29.39 -18.84
N GLN A 206 13.71 29.85 -18.11
CA GLN A 206 15.02 29.22 -18.04
C GLN A 206 15.04 27.94 -17.19
N ARG A 207 14.14 27.81 -16.19
CA ARG A 207 14.10 26.63 -15.31
C ARG A 207 13.39 25.44 -15.94
N PHE A 208 12.34 25.66 -16.72
CA PHE A 208 11.66 24.60 -17.47
C PHE A 208 12.61 23.86 -18.43
N ALA A 209 13.50 24.60 -19.10
CA ALA A 209 14.54 24.01 -19.96
C ALA A 209 15.54 23.13 -19.18
N ALA A 210 15.87 23.52 -17.94
CA ALA A 210 16.77 22.75 -17.08
C ALA A 210 16.11 21.42 -16.60
N GLU A 211 14.81 21.43 -16.32
CA GLU A 211 14.09 20.23 -15.89
C GLU A 211 13.91 19.21 -17.01
N LEU A 212 13.61 19.68 -18.23
CA LEU A 212 13.49 18.82 -19.41
C LEU A 212 14.81 18.07 -19.67
N ASN A 213 15.94 18.75 -19.53
CA ASN A 213 17.27 18.17 -19.72
C ASN A 213 17.62 17.15 -18.61
N SER A 214 17.19 17.41 -17.38
CA SER A 214 17.36 16.48 -16.24
C SER A 214 16.52 15.21 -16.40
N ALA A 215 15.28 15.34 -16.89
CA ALA A 215 14.40 14.21 -17.18
C ALA A 215 14.95 13.34 -18.33
N ALA A 216 15.46 13.96 -19.40
CA ALA A 216 16.15 13.25 -20.48
C ALA A 216 17.38 12.48 -19.97
N GLY A 217 18.17 13.07 -19.06
CA GLY A 217 19.31 12.41 -18.43
C GLY A 217 18.93 11.21 -17.56
N ARG A 218 17.77 11.22 -16.90
CA ARG A 218 17.26 10.05 -16.13
C ARG A 218 16.86 8.89 -17.04
N LEU A 219 16.14 9.18 -18.13
CA LEU A 219 15.74 8.17 -19.12
C LEU A 219 16.93 7.48 -19.76
N GLN A 220 17.98 8.24 -20.11
CA GLN A 220 19.18 7.67 -20.70
C GLN A 220 19.92 6.73 -19.76
N ARG A 221 20.00 7.07 -18.45
CA ARG A 221 20.59 6.16 -17.44
C ARG A 221 19.78 4.87 -17.27
N MET A 222 18.45 4.97 -17.31
CA MET A 222 17.57 3.81 -17.21
C MET A 222 17.74 2.88 -18.41
N HIS A 223 17.84 3.45 -19.61
CA HIS A 223 18.10 2.71 -20.84
C HIS A 223 19.46 1.98 -20.80
N THR A 224 20.52 2.64 -20.34
CA THR A 224 21.84 2.01 -20.18
C THR A 224 21.80 0.86 -19.18
N LYS A 225 21.11 1.04 -18.05
CA LYS A 225 21.00 0.00 -17.01
C LYS A 225 20.20 -1.22 -17.49
N ALA A 226 19.14 -1.00 -18.28
CA ALA A 226 18.37 -2.09 -18.89
C ALA A 226 19.23 -2.93 -19.85
N ILE A 227 20.05 -2.28 -20.70
CA ILE A 227 20.98 -2.96 -21.61
C ILE A 227 21.98 -3.83 -20.82
N THR A 228 22.58 -3.29 -19.76
CA THR A 228 23.57 -4.05 -18.97
C THR A 228 22.97 -5.28 -18.28
N THR A 229 21.71 -5.21 -17.84
CA THR A 229 21.02 -6.34 -17.23
C THR A 229 20.68 -7.41 -18.27
N GLN A 230 20.29 -7.00 -19.49
CA GLN A 230 20.02 -7.92 -20.59
C GLN A 230 21.29 -8.69 -21.01
N GLU A 231 22.44 -8.02 -21.06
CA GLU A 231 23.73 -8.67 -21.32
C GLU A 231 24.12 -9.69 -20.23
N ALA A 232 23.85 -9.37 -18.96
CA ALA A 232 24.12 -10.28 -17.85
C ALA A 232 23.24 -11.54 -17.90
N LEU A 233 21.97 -11.40 -18.30
CA LEU A 233 21.04 -12.51 -18.50
C LEU A 233 21.44 -13.41 -19.66
N SER A 234 21.89 -12.83 -20.79
CA SER A 234 22.42 -13.62 -21.91
C SER A 234 23.65 -14.44 -21.51
N ARG A 235 24.59 -13.85 -20.76
CA ARG A 235 25.77 -14.60 -20.27
C ARG A 235 25.40 -15.72 -19.30
N ALA A 236 24.42 -15.49 -18.43
CA ALA A 236 23.93 -16.53 -17.52
C ALA A 236 23.26 -17.69 -18.29
N ALA A 237 22.50 -17.38 -19.34
CA ALA A 237 21.89 -18.40 -20.20
C ALA A 237 22.93 -19.22 -20.98
N GLU A 238 23.99 -18.59 -21.48
CA GLU A 238 25.12 -19.30 -22.11
C GLU A 238 25.81 -20.27 -21.16
N LEU A 239 26.08 -19.85 -19.92
CA LEU A 239 26.71 -20.72 -18.91
C LEU A 239 25.83 -21.94 -18.54
N VAL A 240 24.51 -21.76 -18.51
CA VAL A 240 23.56 -22.87 -18.27
C VAL A 240 23.53 -23.82 -19.46
N SER A 241 23.55 -23.30 -20.69
CA SER A 241 23.61 -24.14 -21.90
C SER A 241 24.91 -24.95 -21.95
N GLU A 242 26.05 -24.32 -21.64
CA GLU A 242 27.35 -24.99 -21.61
C GLU A 242 27.42 -26.07 -20.52
N ALA A 243 26.78 -25.83 -19.37
CA ALA A 243 26.65 -26.84 -18.32
C ALA A 243 25.74 -28.00 -18.73
N ALA A 244 24.67 -27.73 -19.47
CA ALA A 244 23.76 -28.75 -19.99
C ALA A 244 24.45 -29.64 -21.05
N ASP A 245 25.18 -29.03 -21.98
CA ASP A 245 25.95 -29.75 -23.01
C ASP A 245 27.04 -30.63 -22.38
N LYS A 246 27.71 -30.14 -21.34
CA LYS A 246 28.69 -30.93 -20.57
C LYS A 246 28.01 -32.09 -19.84
N ALA A 247 26.83 -31.90 -19.26
CA ALA A 247 26.09 -32.98 -18.61
C ALA A 247 25.64 -34.05 -19.63
N GLU A 248 25.20 -33.64 -20.81
CA GLU A 248 24.81 -34.55 -21.91
C GLU A 248 26.01 -35.38 -22.41
N GLN A 249 27.16 -34.73 -22.67
CA GLN A 249 28.39 -35.44 -23.02
C GLN A 249 28.85 -36.44 -21.96
N ARG A 250 28.64 -36.11 -20.68
CA ARG A 250 29.02 -36.98 -19.55
C ARG A 250 28.06 -38.16 -19.39
N LEU A 251 26.78 -38.00 -19.69
CA LEU A 251 25.81 -39.09 -19.73
C LEU A 251 26.07 -40.05 -20.91
N VAL A 252 26.47 -39.53 -22.06
CA VAL A 252 26.94 -40.35 -23.19
C VAL A 252 28.24 -41.10 -22.86
N GLN A 253 29.15 -40.48 -22.08
CA GLN A 253 30.31 -41.20 -21.53
C GLN A 253 29.91 -42.25 -20.49
N ALA A 254 28.90 -42.00 -19.66
CA ALA A 254 28.38 -42.96 -18.66
C ALA A 254 27.87 -44.27 -19.31
N GLU A 255 27.28 -44.20 -20.51
CA GLU A 255 26.86 -45.37 -21.30
C GLU A 255 28.05 -46.27 -21.71
N ALA A 256 29.25 -45.70 -21.84
CA ALA A 256 30.49 -46.47 -22.09
C ALA A 256 30.97 -47.28 -20.87
N TYR A 257 30.42 -47.03 -19.67
CA TYR A 257 30.74 -47.78 -18.44
C TYR A 257 29.84 -48.99 -18.19
N VAL A 258 28.84 -49.23 -19.03
CA VAL A 258 28.03 -50.48 -18.98
C VAL A 258 28.77 -51.65 -19.64
N ARG A 259 29.57 -51.41 -20.70
CA ARG A 259 30.37 -52.44 -21.38
C ARG A 259 31.37 -53.18 -20.48
N PRO A 260 32.14 -52.52 -19.59
CA PRO A 260 33.05 -53.19 -18.67
C PRO A 260 32.35 -54.17 -17.71
N ILE A 261 31.13 -53.85 -17.26
CA ILE A 261 30.34 -54.73 -16.38
C ILE A 261 29.92 -56.00 -17.13
N GLU A 262 29.53 -55.84 -18.40
CA GLU A 262 29.21 -56.96 -19.30
C GLU A 262 30.43 -57.88 -19.52
N GLN A 263 31.64 -57.30 -19.69
CA GLN A 263 32.88 -58.08 -19.82
C GLN A 263 33.30 -58.77 -18.52
N VAL A 264 33.04 -58.16 -17.35
CA VAL A 264 33.31 -58.78 -16.05
C VAL A 264 32.37 -59.96 -15.80
N VAL A 265 31.08 -59.85 -16.19
CA VAL A 265 30.11 -60.95 -16.10
C VAL A 265 30.50 -62.11 -17.02
N LEU A 266 30.90 -61.81 -18.27
CA LEU A 266 31.36 -62.84 -19.21
C LEU A 266 32.63 -63.57 -18.70
N ARG A 267 33.55 -62.85 -18.05
CA ARG A 267 34.78 -63.44 -17.50
C ARG A 267 34.52 -64.26 -16.22
N ILE A 268 33.52 -63.90 -15.42
CA ILE A 268 33.01 -64.73 -14.31
C ILE A 268 32.43 -66.03 -14.87
N GLU A 269 31.62 -65.94 -15.92
CA GLU A 269 31.00 -67.11 -16.54
C GLU A 269 32.05 -68.06 -17.15
N GLU A 270 33.08 -67.53 -17.80
CA GLU A 270 34.22 -68.29 -18.33
C GLU A 270 35.00 -69.01 -17.22
N THR A 271 35.32 -68.31 -16.12
CA THR A 271 36.09 -68.88 -15.00
C THR A 271 35.33 -69.98 -14.25
N VAL A 272 34.01 -69.81 -14.09
CA VAL A 272 33.13 -70.84 -13.48
C VAL A 272 32.99 -72.04 -14.42
N ARG A 273 32.91 -71.81 -15.73
CA ARG A 273 32.85 -72.87 -16.74
C ARG A 273 34.15 -73.68 -16.78
N ASP A 274 35.32 -73.03 -16.75
CA ASP A 274 36.63 -73.70 -16.69
C ASP A 274 36.84 -74.49 -15.39
N SER A 275 36.35 -73.97 -14.27
CA SER A 275 36.38 -74.70 -13.00
C SER A 275 35.46 -75.93 -13.04
N GLY A 276 34.28 -75.81 -13.66
CA GLY A 276 33.34 -76.90 -13.87
C GLY A 276 33.91 -78.01 -14.77
N THR A 277 34.58 -77.65 -15.87
CA THR A 277 35.22 -78.63 -16.77
C THR A 277 36.41 -79.33 -16.11
N ALA A 278 37.21 -78.61 -15.32
CA ALA A 278 38.32 -79.21 -14.56
C ALA A 278 37.82 -80.20 -13.50
N ILE A 279 36.75 -79.85 -12.76
CA ILE A 279 36.12 -80.76 -11.79
C ILE A 279 35.56 -81.99 -12.51
N GLN A 280 34.86 -81.81 -13.63
CA GLN A 280 34.26 -82.90 -14.39
C GLN A 280 35.29 -83.86 -15.00
N ALA A 281 36.38 -83.34 -15.59
CA ALA A 281 37.47 -84.16 -16.12
C ALA A 281 38.15 -85.00 -15.03
N THR A 282 38.28 -84.44 -13.82
CA THR A 282 38.90 -85.15 -12.68
C THR A 282 37.97 -86.21 -12.10
N VAL A 283 36.66 -85.93 -12.01
CA VAL A 283 35.65 -86.91 -11.60
C VAL A 283 35.62 -88.10 -12.55
N GLN A 284 35.72 -87.85 -13.86
CA GLN A 284 35.84 -88.92 -14.87
C GLN A 284 37.14 -89.72 -14.72
N GLY A 285 38.27 -89.05 -14.41
CA GLY A 285 39.54 -89.72 -14.15
C GLY A 285 39.55 -90.61 -12.88
N LEU A 286 38.67 -90.33 -11.92
CA LEU A 286 38.51 -91.10 -10.67
C LEU A 286 37.55 -92.29 -10.82
N GLU A 287 36.75 -92.33 -11.88
CA GLU A 287 35.78 -93.39 -12.14
C GLU A 287 36.45 -94.76 -12.36
N ASP A 288 37.56 -94.78 -13.09
CA ASP A 288 38.34 -95.99 -13.36
C ASP A 288 39.01 -96.56 -12.09
N PRO A 289 39.76 -95.78 -11.29
CA PRO A 289 40.31 -96.23 -10.01
C PRO A 289 39.25 -96.75 -9.04
N LEU A 290 38.13 -96.04 -8.88
CA LEU A 290 37.04 -96.43 -7.98
C LEU A 290 36.35 -97.72 -8.44
N THR A 291 36.11 -97.87 -9.74
CA THR A 291 35.52 -99.08 -10.31
C THR A 291 36.48 -100.27 -10.21
N GLN A 292 37.78 -100.03 -10.34
CA GLN A 292 38.82 -101.05 -10.20
C GLN A 292 39.02 -101.44 -8.73
N ALA A 293 38.99 -100.49 -7.80
CA ALA A 293 39.00 -100.74 -6.37
C ALA A 293 37.75 -101.50 -5.92
N GLY A 294 36.56 -101.13 -6.40
CA GLY A 294 35.31 -101.83 -6.12
C GLY A 294 35.29 -103.27 -6.62
N ARG A 295 35.84 -103.52 -7.83
CA ARG A 295 36.02 -104.89 -8.35
C ARG A 295 37.01 -105.70 -7.50
N ARG A 296 38.15 -105.12 -7.12
CA ARG A 296 39.14 -105.79 -6.25
C ARG A 296 38.58 -106.07 -4.85
N LEU A 297 37.73 -105.21 -4.33
CA LEU A 297 37.06 -105.41 -3.04
C LEU A 297 36.03 -106.55 -3.13
N ALA A 298 35.28 -106.62 -4.24
CA ALA A 298 34.34 -107.72 -4.50
C ALA A 298 35.06 -109.07 -4.66
N ASP A 299 36.21 -109.09 -5.34
CA ASP A 299 37.06 -110.28 -5.47
C ASP A 299 37.71 -110.67 -4.13
N ALA A 300 38.18 -109.70 -3.35
CA ALA A 300 38.82 -109.92 -2.04
C ALA A 300 37.86 -110.43 -0.96
N VAL A 301 36.58 -110.02 -1.01
CA VAL A 301 35.53 -110.57 -0.12
C VAL A 301 35.25 -112.04 -0.40
N SER A 302 35.57 -112.53 -1.61
CA SER A 302 35.42 -113.94 -1.99
C SER A 302 36.65 -114.81 -1.71
N GLY A 303 37.81 -114.25 -1.34
CA GLY A 303 39.00 -115.04 -1.04
C GLY A 303 40.21 -114.27 -0.50
N GLN A 304 40.60 -114.61 0.73
CA GLN A 304 41.90 -114.34 1.39
C GLN A 304 42.14 -112.89 1.89
N THR A 305 42.40 -112.76 3.19
CA THR A 305 42.48 -111.51 3.98
C THR A 305 43.59 -110.52 3.60
N GLY A 306 44.58 -110.91 2.78
CA GLY A 306 45.71 -110.03 2.43
C GLY A 306 45.44 -109.00 1.32
N VAL A 307 44.38 -109.18 0.52
CA VAL A 307 44.05 -108.28 -0.60
C VAL A 307 43.15 -107.12 -0.15
N LEU A 308 42.45 -107.29 0.97
CA LEU A 308 41.51 -106.31 1.51
C LEU A 308 42.22 -105.04 2.03
N ASP A 309 43.37 -105.21 2.71
CA ASP A 309 44.16 -104.07 3.22
C ASP A 309 44.68 -103.19 2.08
N LYS A 310 45.17 -103.79 0.99
CA LYS A 310 45.66 -103.04 -0.17
C LYS A 310 44.55 -102.30 -0.91
N ALA A 311 43.37 -102.92 -1.03
CA ALA A 311 42.21 -102.27 -1.63
C ALA A 311 41.68 -101.11 -0.77
N LEU A 312 41.72 -101.23 0.56
CA LEU A 312 41.37 -100.14 1.49
C LEU A 312 42.40 -99.00 1.45
N GLU A 313 43.68 -99.31 1.32
CA GLU A 313 44.76 -98.31 1.18
C GLU A 313 44.62 -97.51 -0.13
N ASP A 314 44.36 -98.20 -1.25
CA ASP A 314 44.14 -97.57 -2.55
C ASP A 314 42.89 -96.66 -2.52
N LEU A 315 41.81 -97.09 -1.84
CA LEU A 315 40.58 -96.31 -1.70
C LEU A 315 40.76 -95.09 -0.78
N ARG A 316 41.58 -95.21 0.28
CA ARG A 316 41.98 -94.07 1.12
C ARG A 316 42.81 -93.06 0.34
N THR A 317 43.78 -93.54 -0.44
CA THR A 317 44.63 -92.68 -1.29
C THR A 317 43.77 -91.93 -2.30
N ALA A 318 42.84 -92.60 -2.98
CA ALA A 318 41.91 -91.95 -3.91
C ALA A 318 40.98 -90.95 -3.20
N GLY A 319 40.57 -91.24 -1.96
CA GLY A 319 39.78 -90.32 -1.13
C GLY A 319 40.56 -89.08 -0.68
N ASP A 320 41.83 -89.24 -0.32
CA ASP A 320 42.72 -88.13 0.05
C ASP A 320 43.07 -87.26 -1.16
N ASP A 321 43.31 -87.87 -2.33
CA ASP A 321 43.50 -87.14 -3.59
C ASP A 321 42.25 -86.33 -3.98
N MET A 322 41.05 -86.90 -3.80
CA MET A 322 39.80 -86.18 -4.03
C MET A 322 39.65 -85.00 -3.06
N ARG A 323 40.02 -85.18 -1.78
CA ARG A 323 39.97 -84.11 -0.78
C ARG A 323 40.94 -82.98 -1.12
N ASP A 324 42.15 -83.30 -1.56
CA ASP A 324 43.17 -82.31 -1.90
C ASP A 324 42.86 -81.55 -3.20
N VAL A 325 42.16 -82.17 -4.14
CA VAL A 325 41.66 -81.47 -5.34
C VAL A 325 40.48 -80.55 -4.99
N LEU A 326 39.57 -80.99 -4.12
CA LEU A 326 38.45 -80.16 -3.68
C LEU A 326 38.90 -78.95 -2.87
N SER A 327 39.91 -79.08 -2.02
CA SER A 327 40.51 -77.93 -1.31
C SER A 327 41.18 -76.96 -2.30
N ARG A 328 41.96 -77.47 -3.26
CA ARG A 328 42.59 -76.62 -4.30
C ARG A 328 41.57 -75.94 -5.21
N ALA A 329 40.44 -76.58 -5.50
CA ALA A 329 39.34 -75.97 -6.25
C ALA A 329 38.62 -74.90 -5.42
N ALA A 330 38.39 -75.16 -4.14
CA ALA A 330 37.79 -74.21 -3.21
C ALA A 330 38.66 -72.97 -3.01
N ASP A 331 39.96 -73.11 -2.77
CA ASP A 331 40.89 -71.99 -2.60
C ASP A 331 40.97 -71.11 -3.87
N ARG A 332 40.93 -71.72 -5.06
CA ARG A 332 40.92 -70.98 -6.33
C ARG A 332 39.61 -70.25 -6.55
N LEU A 333 38.48 -70.85 -6.21
CA LEU A 333 37.17 -70.20 -6.24
C LEU A 333 37.09 -69.06 -5.24
N GLU A 334 37.57 -69.26 -4.01
CA GLU A 334 37.61 -68.23 -2.98
C GLU A 334 38.49 -67.05 -3.38
N THR A 335 39.68 -67.33 -3.93
CA THR A 335 40.58 -66.28 -4.42
C THR A 335 39.98 -65.53 -5.61
N ALA A 336 39.41 -66.24 -6.60
CA ALA A 336 38.81 -65.61 -7.78
C ALA A 336 37.55 -64.79 -7.44
N VAL A 337 36.73 -65.27 -6.51
CA VAL A 337 35.54 -64.57 -6.01
C VAL A 337 35.93 -63.36 -5.16
N GLY A 338 36.98 -63.49 -4.32
CA GLY A 338 37.53 -62.38 -3.53
C GLY A 338 38.06 -61.24 -4.41
N ASP A 339 38.93 -61.59 -5.36
CA ASP A 339 39.52 -60.64 -6.31
C ASP A 339 38.46 -59.90 -7.16
N ASN A 340 37.40 -60.61 -7.58
CA ASN A 340 36.30 -59.98 -8.30
C ASN A 340 35.40 -59.14 -7.40
N GLY A 341 35.17 -59.55 -6.15
CA GLY A 341 34.45 -58.77 -5.16
C GLY A 341 35.10 -57.40 -4.93
N ASP A 342 36.43 -57.36 -4.84
CA ASP A 342 37.17 -56.12 -4.63
C ASP A 342 37.19 -55.22 -5.88
N ARG A 343 37.28 -55.79 -7.08
CA ARG A 343 37.20 -55.02 -8.35
C ARG A 343 35.81 -54.43 -8.58
N VAL A 344 34.75 -55.19 -8.32
CA VAL A 344 33.36 -54.71 -8.44
C VAL A 344 33.08 -53.62 -7.42
N ARG A 345 33.55 -53.80 -6.17
CA ARG A 345 33.43 -52.78 -5.12
C ARG A 345 34.18 -51.49 -5.46
N GLY A 346 35.38 -51.60 -6.04
CA GLY A 346 36.16 -50.45 -6.52
C GLY A 346 35.43 -49.68 -7.62
N ALA A 347 34.99 -50.37 -8.67
CA ALA A 347 34.27 -49.75 -9.79
C ALA A 347 32.95 -49.09 -9.36
N LEU A 348 32.20 -49.70 -8.45
CA LEU A 348 30.96 -49.12 -7.89
C LEU A 348 31.23 -47.88 -7.03
N SER A 349 32.31 -47.90 -6.22
CA SER A 349 32.71 -46.76 -5.38
C SER A 349 33.14 -45.56 -6.24
N ASP A 350 33.88 -45.81 -7.31
CA ASP A 350 34.32 -44.76 -8.23
C ASP A 350 33.15 -44.17 -9.04
N ALA A 351 32.22 -45.01 -9.50
CA ALA A 351 30.99 -44.56 -10.15
C ALA A 351 30.11 -43.72 -9.22
N ALA A 352 29.96 -44.12 -7.95
CA ALA A 352 29.20 -43.37 -6.95
C ALA A 352 29.80 -41.99 -6.69
N ARG A 353 31.13 -41.89 -6.56
CA ARG A 353 31.84 -40.63 -6.34
C ARG A 353 31.68 -39.67 -7.52
N GLN A 354 31.74 -40.19 -8.74
CA GLN A 354 31.57 -39.38 -9.96
C GLN A 354 30.14 -38.84 -10.12
N VAL A 355 29.13 -39.62 -9.73
CA VAL A 355 27.72 -39.17 -9.69
C VAL A 355 27.53 -38.08 -8.63
N GLU A 356 28.14 -38.23 -7.45
CA GLU A 356 28.08 -37.24 -6.37
C GLU A 356 28.70 -35.89 -6.78
N GLU A 357 29.85 -35.90 -7.45
CA GLU A 357 30.47 -34.70 -8.02
C GLU A 357 29.56 -34.02 -9.06
N SER A 358 28.90 -34.82 -9.90
CA SER A 358 28.00 -34.31 -10.96
C SER A 358 26.74 -33.68 -10.38
N LEU A 359 26.16 -34.29 -9.33
CA LEU A 359 25.03 -33.73 -8.57
C LEU A 359 25.41 -32.46 -7.81
N THR A 360 26.65 -32.35 -7.34
CA THR A 360 27.15 -31.15 -6.66
C THR A 360 27.28 -29.97 -7.63
N VAL A 361 27.78 -30.20 -8.84
CA VAL A 361 27.85 -29.18 -9.90
C VAL A 361 26.46 -28.76 -10.36
N LEU A 362 25.52 -29.70 -10.50
CA LEU A 362 24.12 -29.41 -10.83
C LEU A 362 23.41 -28.62 -9.71
N ALA A 363 23.67 -28.94 -8.45
CA ALA A 363 23.14 -28.19 -7.31
C ALA A 363 23.72 -26.77 -7.22
N ALA A 364 24.99 -26.58 -7.61
CA ALA A 364 25.60 -25.26 -7.70
C ALA A 364 25.02 -24.42 -8.84
N SER A 365 24.75 -25.01 -10.01
CA SER A 365 24.11 -24.31 -11.13
C SER A 365 22.64 -23.97 -10.86
N GLN A 366 21.90 -24.87 -10.19
CA GLN A 366 20.52 -24.61 -9.78
C GLN A 366 20.41 -23.45 -8.78
N ARG A 367 21.38 -23.31 -7.85
CA ARG A 367 21.48 -22.16 -6.93
C ARG A 367 21.79 -20.84 -7.64
N GLY A 368 22.64 -20.87 -8.67
CA GLY A 368 22.91 -19.72 -9.53
C GLY A 368 21.67 -19.28 -10.30
N PHE A 369 20.87 -20.25 -10.79
CA PHE A 369 19.62 -19.99 -11.50
C PHE A 369 18.52 -19.43 -10.60
N THR A 370 18.34 -19.93 -9.37
CA THR A 370 17.37 -19.37 -8.42
C THR A 370 17.73 -17.94 -8.02
N THR A 371 19.01 -17.68 -7.77
CA THR A 371 19.49 -16.32 -7.46
C THR A 371 19.28 -15.37 -8.64
N GLY A 372 19.50 -15.83 -9.87
CA GLY A 372 19.20 -15.07 -11.09
C GLY A 372 17.70 -14.77 -11.24
N ILE A 373 16.83 -15.75 -10.94
CA ILE A 373 15.37 -15.56 -10.96
C ILE A 373 14.91 -14.59 -9.88
N GLU A 374 15.45 -14.65 -8.66
CA GLU A 374 15.12 -13.71 -7.59
C GLU A 374 15.51 -12.26 -7.95
N VAL A 375 16.68 -12.06 -8.56
CA VAL A 375 17.11 -10.74 -9.05
C VAL A 375 16.21 -10.24 -10.19
N VAL A 376 15.80 -11.12 -11.11
CA VAL A 376 14.85 -10.76 -12.18
C VAL A 376 13.46 -10.47 -11.61
N ALA A 377 13.01 -11.23 -10.60
CA ALA A 377 11.73 -11.01 -9.94
C ALA A 377 11.70 -9.71 -9.13
N ASP A 378 12.78 -9.37 -8.43
CA ASP A 378 12.92 -8.08 -7.72
C ASP A 378 12.96 -6.90 -8.69
N VAL A 379 13.70 -7.03 -9.80
CA VAL A 379 13.75 -6.00 -10.84
C VAL A 379 12.40 -5.86 -11.55
N ASN A 380 11.73 -6.97 -11.89
CA ASN A 380 10.41 -6.94 -12.53
C ASN A 380 9.33 -6.43 -11.56
N GLY A 381 9.43 -6.74 -10.27
CA GLY A 381 8.58 -6.19 -9.22
C GLY A 381 8.73 -4.67 -9.08
N ARG A 382 9.98 -4.17 -9.06
CA ARG A 382 10.25 -2.71 -9.04
C ARG A 382 9.80 -2.02 -10.32
N LEU A 383 9.91 -2.68 -11.48
CA LEU A 383 9.49 -2.12 -12.77
C LEU A 383 7.95 -2.08 -12.88
N LEU A 384 7.25 -3.08 -12.33
CA LEU A 384 5.79 -3.08 -12.21
C LEU A 384 5.29 -2.04 -11.20
N ASP A 385 6.02 -1.81 -10.10
CA ASP A 385 5.71 -0.76 -9.12
C ASP A 385 5.95 0.65 -9.68
N ASP A 386 7.06 0.87 -10.41
CA ASP A 386 7.33 2.11 -11.13
C ASP A 386 6.32 2.34 -12.26
N LEU A 387 5.92 1.30 -13.00
CA LEU A 387 4.85 1.39 -14.01
C LEU A 387 3.48 1.66 -13.38
N GLY A 388 3.19 1.07 -12.22
CA GLY A 388 1.97 1.32 -11.45
C GLY A 388 1.91 2.77 -10.97
N THR A 389 2.98 3.28 -10.39
CA THR A 389 3.06 4.69 -9.97
C THR A 389 3.06 5.67 -11.14
N VAL A 390 3.62 5.31 -12.30
CA VAL A 390 3.50 6.12 -13.53
C VAL A 390 2.09 6.05 -14.11
N ALA A 391 1.42 4.89 -14.08
CA ALA A 391 0.04 4.70 -14.50
C ALA A 391 -0.94 5.47 -13.61
N ASP A 392 -0.74 5.45 -12.28
CA ASP A 392 -1.53 6.24 -11.33
C ASP A 392 -1.32 7.73 -11.56
N ARG A 393 -0.07 8.18 -11.72
CA ARG A 393 0.23 9.60 -12.03
C ARG A 393 -0.31 10.04 -13.39
N THR A 394 -0.37 9.14 -14.38
CA THR A 394 -0.99 9.45 -15.69
C THR A 394 -2.51 9.40 -15.62
N GLY A 395 -3.10 8.55 -14.76
CA GLY A 395 -4.52 8.56 -14.43
C GLY A 395 -4.93 9.87 -13.75
N GLU A 396 -4.20 10.27 -12.71
CA GLU A 396 -4.38 11.55 -12.02
C GLU A 396 -4.16 12.75 -12.96
N ALA A 397 -3.14 12.71 -13.82
CA ALA A 397 -2.90 13.77 -14.80
C ALA A 397 -3.97 13.82 -15.90
N ALA A 398 -4.54 12.67 -16.29
CA ALA A 398 -5.62 12.58 -17.27
C ALA A 398 -6.95 13.05 -16.66
N GLU A 399 -7.24 12.74 -15.40
CA GLU A 399 -8.38 13.27 -14.67
C GLU A 399 -8.25 14.76 -14.42
N ALA A 400 -7.09 15.25 -13.99
CA ALA A 400 -6.81 16.68 -13.84
C ALA A 400 -6.91 17.43 -15.20
N SER A 401 -6.46 16.81 -16.29
CA SER A 401 -6.62 17.37 -17.64
C SER A 401 -8.10 17.39 -18.07
N ARG A 402 -8.88 16.36 -17.72
CA ARG A 402 -10.31 16.29 -18.03
C ARG A 402 -11.12 17.30 -17.20
N GLU A 403 -10.77 17.48 -15.94
CA GLU A 403 -11.34 18.51 -15.05
C GLU A 403 -10.96 19.92 -15.50
N ALA A 404 -9.72 20.13 -15.95
CA ALA A 404 -9.28 21.38 -16.55
C ALA A 404 -10.03 21.69 -17.86
N LEU A 405 -10.27 20.69 -18.72
CA LEU A 405 -11.06 20.85 -19.95
C LEU A 405 -12.52 21.20 -19.64
N LEU A 406 -13.15 20.54 -18.67
CA LEU A 406 -14.48 20.89 -18.19
C LEU A 406 -14.53 22.31 -17.58
N GLY A 407 -13.49 22.69 -16.84
CA GLY A 407 -13.32 24.03 -16.30
C GLY A 407 -13.13 25.10 -17.38
N ILE A 408 -12.43 24.80 -18.47
CA ILE A 408 -12.25 25.69 -19.62
C ILE A 408 -13.56 25.86 -20.37
N GLU A 409 -14.33 24.80 -20.60
CA GLU A 409 -15.67 24.92 -21.20
C GLU A 409 -16.63 25.73 -20.33
N ALA A 410 -16.60 25.53 -19.01
CA ALA A 410 -17.41 26.30 -18.07
C ALA A 410 -17.02 27.79 -18.05
N ARG A 411 -15.71 28.10 -18.07
CA ARG A 411 -15.20 29.48 -18.17
C ARG A 411 -15.52 30.12 -19.51
N SER A 412 -15.42 29.36 -20.61
CA SER A 412 -15.81 29.82 -21.95
C SER A 412 -17.29 30.19 -21.98
N ARG A 413 -18.17 29.32 -21.45
CA ARG A 413 -19.61 29.60 -21.31
C ARG A 413 -19.89 30.84 -20.46
N ALA A 414 -19.20 31.01 -19.33
CA ALA A 414 -19.35 32.18 -18.47
C ALA A 414 -18.91 33.48 -19.14
N VAL A 415 -17.83 33.44 -19.94
CA VAL A 415 -17.37 34.59 -20.75
C VAL A 415 -18.36 34.93 -21.85
N GLN A 416 -18.94 33.91 -22.49
CA GLN A 416 -19.96 34.11 -23.53
C GLN A 416 -21.23 34.73 -22.95
N GLU A 417 -21.70 34.23 -21.82
CA GLU A 417 -22.86 34.78 -21.11
C GLU A 417 -22.62 36.22 -20.60
N ALA A 418 -21.39 36.53 -20.15
CA ALA A 418 -21.00 37.88 -19.80
C ALA A 418 -20.98 38.82 -21.01
N THR A 419 -20.53 38.32 -22.17
CA THR A 419 -20.52 39.07 -23.44
C THR A 419 -21.95 39.37 -23.89
N ASP A 420 -22.85 38.37 -23.85
CA ASP A 420 -24.26 38.54 -24.21
C ASP A 420 -24.97 39.55 -23.29
N ARG A 421 -24.68 39.51 -21.98
CA ARG A 421 -25.19 40.53 -21.04
C ARG A 421 -24.66 41.92 -21.36
N PHE A 422 -23.40 42.05 -21.75
CA PHE A 422 -22.81 43.34 -22.09
C PHE A 422 -23.45 43.94 -23.35
N VAL A 423 -23.73 43.09 -24.36
CA VAL A 423 -24.48 43.49 -25.56
C VAL A 423 -25.89 43.93 -25.20
N ALA A 424 -26.59 43.17 -24.34
CA ALA A 424 -27.94 43.52 -23.90
C ALA A 424 -27.99 44.85 -23.11
N VAL A 425 -27.00 45.10 -22.25
CA VAL A 425 -26.88 46.38 -21.53
C VAL A 425 -26.60 47.53 -22.49
N THR A 426 -25.74 47.33 -23.48
CA THR A 426 -25.42 48.36 -24.48
C THR A 426 -26.66 48.73 -25.31
N ASP A 427 -27.43 47.73 -25.75
CA ASP A 427 -28.66 47.96 -26.53
C ASP A 427 -29.77 48.60 -25.68
N ALA A 428 -29.85 48.26 -24.39
CA ALA A 428 -30.75 48.92 -23.45
C ALA A 428 -30.38 50.39 -23.22
N LEU A 429 -29.08 50.70 -23.11
CA LEU A 429 -28.59 52.08 -22.97
C LEU A 429 -28.89 52.89 -24.24
N GLU A 430 -28.69 52.31 -25.42
CA GLU A 430 -28.98 52.98 -26.68
C GLU A 430 -30.49 53.26 -26.83
N ARG A 431 -31.36 52.33 -26.43
CA ARG A 431 -32.81 52.56 -26.38
C ARG A 431 -33.19 53.67 -25.40
N ALA A 432 -32.64 53.65 -24.18
CA ALA A 432 -32.89 54.68 -23.19
C ALA A 432 -32.47 56.08 -23.69
N LEU A 433 -31.31 56.19 -24.35
CA LEU A 433 -30.86 57.45 -24.95
C LEU A 433 -31.82 57.94 -26.04
N ARG A 434 -32.28 57.05 -26.93
CA ARG A 434 -33.27 57.41 -27.97
C ARG A 434 -34.59 57.87 -27.37
N GLU A 435 -35.08 57.21 -26.32
CA GLU A 435 -36.30 57.62 -25.60
C GLU A 435 -36.13 58.99 -24.95
N THR A 436 -34.99 59.26 -24.30
CA THR A 436 -34.73 60.58 -23.71
C THR A 436 -34.65 61.69 -24.75
N GLU A 437 -34.08 61.41 -25.92
CA GLU A 437 -34.00 62.38 -27.00
C GLU A 437 -35.37 62.63 -27.64
N ALA A 438 -36.19 61.59 -27.82
CA ALA A 438 -37.57 61.73 -28.28
C ALA A 438 -38.39 62.60 -27.30
N ALA A 439 -38.27 62.35 -25.99
CA ALA A 439 -38.93 63.16 -24.96
C ALA A 439 -38.45 64.62 -24.97
N ARG A 440 -37.16 64.87 -25.24
CA ARG A 440 -36.60 66.23 -25.40
C ARG A 440 -37.23 66.95 -26.59
N ILE A 441 -37.31 66.29 -27.75
CA ILE A 441 -37.90 66.85 -28.96
C ILE A 441 -39.38 67.18 -28.74
N GLU A 442 -40.13 66.28 -28.08
CA GLU A 442 -41.54 66.52 -27.75
C GLU A 442 -41.71 67.72 -26.80
N ALA A 443 -40.86 67.85 -25.79
CA ALA A 443 -40.87 68.99 -24.88
C ALA A 443 -40.53 70.31 -25.59
N GLU A 444 -39.58 70.31 -26.53
CA GLU A 444 -39.26 71.48 -27.35
C GLU A 444 -40.43 71.86 -28.28
N ALA A 445 -41.10 70.88 -28.89
CA ALA A 445 -42.29 71.11 -29.71
C ALA A 445 -43.44 71.71 -28.89
N ALA A 446 -43.69 71.18 -27.69
CA ALA A 446 -44.71 71.71 -26.77
C ALA A 446 -44.40 73.15 -26.34
N ARG A 447 -43.13 73.49 -26.07
CA ARG A 447 -42.71 74.87 -25.81
C ARG A 447 -42.94 75.79 -27.00
N GLY A 448 -42.64 75.32 -28.22
CA GLY A 448 -42.91 76.06 -29.45
C GLY A 448 -44.41 76.38 -29.62
N GLN A 449 -45.28 75.39 -29.40
CA GLN A 449 -46.74 75.59 -29.44
C GLN A 449 -47.22 76.59 -28.37
N ALA A 450 -46.68 76.51 -27.15
CA ALA A 450 -47.02 77.44 -26.08
C ALA A 450 -46.60 78.88 -26.41
N GLU A 451 -45.44 79.08 -27.05
CA GLU A 451 -44.99 80.40 -27.49
C GLU A 451 -45.88 80.96 -28.61
N THR A 452 -46.25 80.13 -29.59
CA THR A 452 -47.21 80.53 -30.64
C THR A 452 -48.54 80.96 -30.03
N ALA A 453 -49.09 80.18 -29.10
CA ALA A 453 -50.33 80.53 -28.41
C ALA A 453 -50.21 81.82 -27.60
N ARG A 454 -49.04 82.11 -27.00
CA ARG A 454 -48.78 83.39 -26.33
C ARG A 454 -48.81 84.56 -27.31
N ILE A 455 -48.15 84.41 -28.47
CA ILE A 455 -48.13 85.45 -29.51
C ILE A 455 -49.54 85.72 -30.05
N GLU A 456 -50.33 84.67 -30.30
CA GLU A 456 -51.73 84.82 -30.73
C GLU A 456 -52.58 85.52 -29.67
N ALA A 457 -52.40 85.19 -28.39
CA ALA A 457 -53.10 85.85 -27.29
C ALA A 457 -52.69 87.33 -27.14
N GLU A 458 -51.41 87.66 -27.35
CA GLU A 458 -50.92 89.04 -27.37
C GLU A 458 -51.51 89.83 -28.56
N ALA A 459 -51.58 89.21 -29.75
CA ALA A 459 -52.21 89.82 -30.92
C ALA A 459 -53.70 90.11 -30.69
N ALA A 460 -54.46 89.13 -30.18
CA ALA A 460 -55.88 89.30 -29.85
C ALA A 460 -56.12 90.39 -28.79
N ARG A 461 -55.21 90.52 -27.81
CA ARG A 461 -55.25 91.63 -26.84
C ARG A 461 -55.04 92.99 -27.51
N GLY A 462 -54.09 93.08 -28.45
CA GLY A 462 -53.86 94.30 -29.22
C GLY A 462 -55.06 94.72 -30.09
N GLU A 463 -55.73 93.76 -30.72
CA GLU A 463 -56.97 94.00 -31.47
C GLU A 463 -58.10 94.50 -30.54
N ALA A 464 -58.27 93.86 -29.38
CA ALA A 464 -59.26 94.28 -28.40
C ALA A 464 -59.00 95.69 -27.84
N GLU A 465 -57.73 96.06 -27.63
CA GLU A 465 -57.35 97.40 -27.20
C GLU A 465 -57.61 98.46 -28.29
N THR A 466 -57.36 98.11 -29.55
CA THR A 466 -57.70 98.95 -30.71
C THR A 466 -59.20 99.19 -30.80
N ALA A 467 -60.00 98.12 -30.75
CA ALA A 467 -61.46 98.22 -30.77
C ALA A 467 -62.01 99.05 -29.60
N ARG A 468 -61.41 98.93 -28.40
CA ARG A 468 -61.77 99.76 -27.24
C ARG A 468 -61.47 101.23 -27.49
N SER A 469 -60.33 101.57 -28.09
CA SER A 469 -59.96 102.94 -28.45
C SER A 469 -60.91 103.55 -29.48
N GLU A 470 -61.30 102.78 -30.50
CA GLU A 470 -62.29 103.19 -31.49
C GLU A 470 -63.67 103.43 -30.87
N ALA A 471 -64.12 102.51 -30.00
CA ALA A 471 -65.38 102.65 -29.27
C ALA A 471 -65.39 103.89 -28.37
N GLU A 472 -64.27 104.18 -27.70
CA GLU A 472 -64.12 105.38 -26.88
C GLU A 472 -64.15 106.66 -27.72
N THR A 473 -63.50 106.64 -28.90
CA THR A 473 -63.55 107.75 -29.85
C THR A 473 -64.97 107.98 -30.36
N ALA A 474 -65.71 106.92 -30.68
CA ALA A 474 -67.11 107.00 -31.08
C ALA A 474 -68.00 107.54 -29.96
N ARG A 475 -67.78 107.12 -28.70
CA ARG A 475 -68.48 107.63 -27.52
C ARG A 475 -68.27 109.14 -27.36
N VAL A 476 -67.02 109.61 -27.41
CA VAL A 476 -66.69 111.03 -27.31
C VAL A 476 -67.32 111.83 -28.47
N GLY A 477 -67.32 111.26 -29.68
CA GLY A 477 -68.00 111.83 -30.84
C GLY A 477 -69.52 111.98 -30.64
N ALA A 478 -70.17 110.94 -30.12
CA ALA A 478 -71.59 110.96 -29.80
C ALA A 478 -71.92 111.99 -28.70
N GLU A 479 -71.10 112.09 -27.64
CA GLU A 479 -71.25 113.11 -26.60
C GLU A 479 -71.06 114.53 -27.12
N ALA A 480 -70.17 114.74 -28.10
CA ALA A 480 -70.01 116.03 -28.75
C ALA A 480 -71.24 116.38 -29.61
N ALA A 481 -71.79 115.42 -30.35
CA ALA A 481 -73.01 115.60 -31.13
C ALA A 481 -74.23 115.91 -30.24
N GLN A 482 -74.38 115.19 -29.12
CA GLN A 482 -75.43 115.48 -28.13
C GLN A 482 -75.30 116.91 -27.58
N ARG A 483 -74.09 117.33 -27.19
CA ARG A 483 -73.86 118.70 -26.71
C ARG A 483 -74.21 119.77 -27.75
N ARG A 484 -73.94 119.52 -29.04
CA ARG A 484 -74.36 120.41 -30.13
C ARG A 484 -75.88 120.47 -30.26
N ALA A 485 -76.54 119.31 -30.30
CA ALA A 485 -78.01 119.23 -30.36
C ALA A 485 -78.67 119.96 -29.17
N GLU A 486 -78.15 119.79 -27.95
CA GLU A 486 -78.61 120.53 -26.77
C GLU A 486 -78.42 122.05 -26.92
N SER A 487 -77.29 122.48 -27.51
CA SER A 487 -77.04 123.91 -27.75
C SER A 487 -77.97 124.51 -28.80
N GLU A 488 -78.24 123.76 -29.88
CA GLU A 488 -79.20 124.14 -30.93
C GLU A 488 -80.61 124.22 -30.36
N LEU A 489 -81.00 123.26 -29.51
CA LEU A 489 -82.30 123.25 -28.85
C LEU A 489 -82.47 124.45 -27.92
N ARG A 490 -81.45 124.80 -27.13
CA ARG A 490 -81.44 126.05 -26.33
C ARG A 490 -81.54 127.30 -27.22
N GLN A 491 -80.92 127.30 -28.39
CA GLN A 491 -81.02 128.42 -29.34
C GLN A 491 -82.41 128.52 -29.96
N ALA A 492 -83.02 127.39 -30.31
CA ALA A 492 -84.40 127.31 -30.80
C ALA A 492 -85.41 127.74 -29.72
N GLU A 493 -85.21 127.35 -28.46
CA GLU A 493 -86.02 127.83 -27.33
C GLU A 493 -85.90 129.35 -27.13
N LYS A 494 -84.69 129.92 -27.25
CA LYS A 494 -84.49 131.38 -27.23
C LYS A 494 -85.19 132.08 -28.40
N LEU A 495 -85.12 131.51 -29.61
CA LEU A 495 -85.84 132.04 -30.78
C LEU A 495 -87.36 131.95 -30.57
N ARG A 496 -87.86 130.86 -30.00
CA ARG A 496 -89.27 130.70 -29.62
C ARG A 496 -89.70 131.67 -28.52
N ALA A 497 -88.82 132.01 -27.58
CA ALA A 497 -89.07 133.07 -26.59
C ALA A 497 -89.02 134.48 -27.20
N GLY A 498 -88.27 134.69 -28.28
CA GLY A 498 -88.24 135.93 -29.05
C GLY A 498 -89.44 136.12 -29.99
N ILE A 499 -90.07 135.02 -30.41
CA ILE A 499 -91.34 135.00 -31.14
C ILE A 499 -92.44 134.85 -30.09
N GLY A 500 -92.76 135.96 -29.41
CA GLY A 500 -93.82 136.00 -28.41
C GLY A 500 -95.18 135.54 -28.97
N PRO A 501 -96.07 134.99 -28.13
CA PRO A 501 -97.45 134.75 -28.50
C PRO A 501 -98.20 136.09 -28.54
N ASP A 502 -98.22 136.69 -29.73
CA ASP A 502 -99.06 137.81 -30.17
C ASP A 502 -98.90 139.16 -29.44
N TRP A 503 -99.38 140.22 -30.13
CA TRP A 503 -99.77 141.56 -29.64
C TRP A 503 -98.72 142.51 -29.05
#